data_AF-A0A453QV59-F1
#
_entry.id   AF-A0A453QV59-F1
#
_cell.length_a   1.000
_cell.length_b   1.000
_cell.length_c   1.000
_cell.angle_alpha   90.00
_cell.angle_beta   90.00
_cell.angle_gamma   90.00
#
_symmetry.space_group_name_H-M   'P 1'
#
loop_
_entity.id
_entity.type
_entity.pdbx_description
1 polymer ?
#
loop_
_entity_poly.entity_id
_entity_poly.type
_entity_poly.pdbx_seq_one_letter_code
_entity_poly.pdbx_strand_id
1 'polypeptide(L)'
;SQDNTNCTRRHELLSTLLSMHNNGTCTVLPKRIFKWTGTCIRVSNMADELLWLVQRLFFLNGDQDLSSFLLVDLGLVKFPDYTCSVVHRIFQERNDLLQYEEAIRVAQFMDESLDNDNMELVSRCTDLSENRLCTSLKEEDSSLADSPPSFYSCFSSTWIYSKILTLGVSVYERERRYADAIRTLKILLSKVASGRRRGYWTLRLSIDLEHMGRPNESLSIAEGGVTDPWIRAGSKIALQKRALRLGKPPRRWKVPSYADSLKRNIKEVNIEGRPLNCEIGAKNVFYGYDGDRCGVEQLALQYYADEGGGWQGTHSEGGIWMTIFGLLMWDVIFSEVCDVFHSKFQTAPLDFETDDFYKSRKDLIEAQLKRIQDGMAEEMLISSWELHQGTSCKGVNWDRHPMADVRAVVAGVGGHRLALLLRHLALDYRSWSSGMPDLLLWHFLDERGGAEAKLVEVKGPKDQLSEQQRAWIFVLMDFGFDVEVCKVSLVSKRR
;
A
#
# COMPACT_ATOMS: atom_id res chain seq x y z
N SER A 1 -46.71 5.71 33.35
CA SER A 1 -46.79 5.98 31.90
C SER A 1 -45.46 6.56 31.48
N GLN A 2 -44.57 5.72 30.94
CA GLN A 2 -43.25 6.13 30.47
C GLN A 2 -43.40 6.86 29.13
N ASP A 3 -42.87 8.09 29.07
CA ASP A 3 -42.73 8.90 27.87
C ASP A 3 -41.84 8.19 26.84
N ASN A 4 -42.47 7.69 25.78
CA ASN A 4 -41.78 7.16 24.61
C ASN A 4 -41.43 8.33 23.68
N THR A 5 -40.38 9.08 24.03
CA THR A 5 -39.82 10.10 23.14
C THR A 5 -39.01 9.42 22.04
N ASN A 6 -39.61 9.29 20.85
CA ASN A 6 -38.90 8.91 19.63
C ASN A 6 -37.81 9.96 19.37
N CYS A 7 -36.55 9.60 19.65
CA CYS A 7 -35.40 10.45 19.42
C CYS A 7 -35.09 10.44 17.91
N THR A 8 -35.73 11.33 17.14
CA THR A 8 -35.42 11.55 15.73
C THR A 8 -33.95 11.95 15.57
N ARG A 9 -33.27 11.34 14.59
CA ARG A 9 -31.83 11.57 14.41
C ARG A 9 -31.63 12.97 13.82
N ARG A 10 -30.56 13.66 14.21
CA ARG A 10 -30.24 15.03 13.78
C ARG A 10 -30.32 15.24 12.27
N HIS A 11 -29.88 14.26 11.47
CA HIS A 11 -29.89 14.33 10.02
C HIS A 11 -31.30 14.29 9.41
N GLU A 12 -32.23 13.51 9.99
CA GLU A 12 -33.65 13.44 9.57
C GLU A 12 -34.38 14.76 9.86
N LEU A 13 -34.07 15.37 11.00
CA LEU A 13 -34.58 16.70 11.34
C LEU A 13 -34.03 17.77 10.38
N LEU A 14 -32.74 17.72 10.07
CA LEU A 14 -32.13 18.64 9.11
C LEU A 14 -32.72 18.48 7.70
N SER A 15 -32.87 17.26 7.21
CA SER A 15 -33.44 17.00 5.87
C SER A 15 -34.89 17.46 5.77
N THR A 16 -35.69 17.22 6.81
CA THR A 16 -37.09 17.68 6.89
C THR A 16 -37.17 19.21 6.89
N LEU A 17 -36.36 19.87 7.72
CA LEU A 17 -36.33 21.33 7.81
C LEU A 17 -35.83 21.98 6.51
N LEU A 18 -34.81 21.40 5.87
CA LEU A 18 -34.32 21.83 4.56
C LEU A 18 -35.39 21.66 3.48
N SER A 19 -36.10 20.54 3.45
CA SER A 19 -37.20 20.31 2.52
C SER A 19 -38.34 21.32 2.71
N MET A 20 -38.74 21.58 3.96
CA MET A 20 -39.76 22.59 4.28
C MET A 20 -39.32 24.03 3.92
N HIS A 21 -38.03 24.32 4.04
CA HIS A 21 -37.49 25.60 3.59
C HIS A 21 -37.50 25.73 2.06
N ASN A 22 -37.00 24.72 1.35
CA ASN A 22 -36.93 24.69 -0.11
C ASN A 22 -38.33 24.73 -0.76
N ASN A 23 -39.32 24.10 -0.13
CA ASN A 23 -40.70 24.10 -0.59
C ASN A 23 -41.48 25.37 -0.18
N GLY A 24 -40.83 26.34 0.47
CA GLY A 24 -41.42 27.62 0.86
C GLY A 24 -42.43 27.55 2.01
N THR A 25 -42.63 26.38 2.63
CA THR A 25 -43.60 26.19 3.72
C THR A 25 -43.12 26.75 5.06
N CYS A 26 -41.81 26.98 5.23
CA CYS A 26 -41.25 27.56 6.46
C CYS A 26 -40.26 28.70 6.19
N THR A 27 -40.78 29.84 5.72
CA THR A 27 -39.99 31.06 5.43
C THR A 27 -39.39 31.74 6.66
N VAL A 28 -39.92 31.45 7.87
CA VAL A 28 -39.44 32.01 9.15
C VAL A 28 -38.20 31.28 9.66
N LEU A 29 -37.90 30.08 9.13
CA LEU A 29 -36.85 29.22 9.63
C LEU A 29 -35.45 29.89 9.64
N PRO A 30 -34.98 30.56 8.58
CA PRO A 30 -33.68 31.23 8.60
C PRO A 30 -33.61 32.30 9.70
N LYS A 31 -34.66 33.11 9.86
CA LYS A 31 -34.72 34.17 10.88
C LYS A 31 -34.64 33.59 12.30
N ARG A 32 -35.32 32.46 12.56
CA ARG A 32 -35.23 31.77 13.86
C ARG A 32 -33.84 31.17 14.10
N ILE A 33 -33.25 30.55 13.08
CA ILE A 33 -31.88 30.01 13.15
C ILE A 33 -30.91 31.14 13.50
N PHE A 34 -30.92 32.25 12.77
CA PHE A 34 -30.05 33.40 13.06
C PHE A 34 -30.25 33.95 14.48
N LYS A 35 -31.50 34.02 14.97
CA LYS A 35 -31.78 34.45 16.34
C LYS A 35 -31.19 33.50 17.38
N TRP A 36 -31.20 32.19 17.12
CA TRP A 36 -30.68 31.18 18.05
C TRP A 36 -29.17 31.00 17.99
N THR A 37 -28.59 31.03 16.80
CA THR A 37 -27.14 30.87 16.61
C THR A 37 -26.37 32.12 17.01
N GLY A 38 -26.99 33.30 16.94
CA GLY A 38 -26.33 34.57 17.21
C GLY A 38 -25.24 34.87 16.17
N THR A 39 -24.20 35.58 16.60
CA THR A 39 -23.06 35.93 15.74
C THR A 39 -22.20 34.69 15.49
N CYS A 40 -22.07 34.30 14.23
CA CYS A 40 -21.18 33.24 13.80
C CYS A 40 -20.09 33.81 12.90
N ILE A 41 -18.90 33.25 12.99
CA ILE A 41 -17.76 33.56 12.11
C ILE A 41 -17.50 32.31 11.29
N ARG A 42 -17.23 32.49 10.00
CA ARG A 42 -16.79 31.43 9.10
C ARG A 42 -15.60 31.95 8.31
N VAL A 43 -14.59 31.11 8.11
CA VAL A 43 -13.50 31.41 7.19
C VAL A 43 -14.09 31.61 5.78
N SER A 44 -13.56 32.57 5.03
CA SER A 44 -14.02 32.79 3.66
C SER A 44 -13.56 31.63 2.78
N ASN A 45 -14.39 31.22 1.80
CA ASN A 45 -14.03 30.14 0.89
C ASN A 45 -12.70 30.42 0.16
N MET A 46 -12.42 31.68 -0.16
CA MET A 46 -11.17 32.10 -0.80
C MET A 46 -9.95 31.85 0.10
N ALA A 47 -10.06 32.12 1.41
CA ALA A 47 -8.97 31.85 2.35
C ALA A 47 -8.77 30.35 2.56
N ASP A 48 -9.86 29.58 2.62
CA ASP A 48 -9.83 28.13 2.73
C ASP A 48 -9.15 27.47 1.52
N GLU A 49 -9.55 27.85 0.30
CA GLU A 49 -8.93 27.38 -0.95
C GLU A 49 -7.44 27.75 -1.02
N LEU A 50 -7.07 28.98 -0.62
CA LEU A 50 -5.67 29.42 -0.61
C LEU A 50 -4.83 28.62 0.38
N LEU A 51 -5.31 28.43 1.62
CA LEU A 51 -4.60 27.67 2.64
C LEU A 51 -4.48 26.20 2.25
N TRP A 52 -5.51 25.63 1.64
CA TRP A 52 -5.47 24.27 1.11
C TRP A 52 -4.38 24.13 0.04
N LEU A 53 -4.32 25.08 -0.91
CA LEU A 53 -3.31 25.08 -1.97
C LEU A 53 -1.89 25.22 -1.42
N VAL A 54 -1.67 26.15 -0.48
CA VAL A 54 -0.37 26.36 0.17
C VAL A 54 0.08 25.10 0.90
N GLN A 55 -0.80 24.44 1.65
CA GLN A 55 -0.49 23.18 2.32
C GLN A 55 -0.09 22.09 1.32
N ARG A 56 -0.84 21.95 0.23
CA ARG A 56 -0.54 20.93 -0.79
C ARG A 56 0.81 21.16 -1.46
N LEU A 57 1.15 22.41 -1.77
CA LEU A 57 2.44 22.78 -2.35
C LEU A 57 3.61 22.60 -1.37
N PHE A 58 3.37 22.81 -0.08
CA PHE A 58 4.41 22.69 0.95
C PHE A 58 4.70 21.23 1.33
N PHE A 59 3.67 20.43 1.58
CA PHE A 59 3.82 19.05 2.04
C PHE A 59 3.95 18.04 0.90
N LEU A 60 3.42 18.37 -0.29
CA LEU A 60 3.39 17.48 -1.45
C LEU A 60 2.73 16.11 -1.13
N ASN A 61 1.86 16.07 -0.13
CA ASN A 61 1.07 14.91 0.24
C ASN A 61 -0.28 15.35 0.82
N GLY A 62 -1.14 14.40 1.18
CA GLY A 62 -2.46 14.66 1.75
C GLY A 62 -2.60 14.28 3.21
N ASP A 63 -1.53 13.75 3.81
CA ASP A 63 -1.55 13.19 5.15
C ASP A 63 -1.12 14.23 6.19
N GLN A 64 -0.44 15.30 5.75
CA GLN A 64 0.03 16.40 6.58
C GLN A 64 -0.77 17.68 6.33
N ASP A 65 -1.00 18.42 7.40
CA ASP A 65 -1.63 19.74 7.41
C ASP A 65 -0.82 20.73 8.27
N LEU A 66 -1.35 21.95 8.46
CA LEU A 66 -0.70 22.97 9.28
C LEU A 66 -0.50 22.57 10.76
N SER A 67 -1.21 21.56 11.27
CA SER A 67 -0.97 21.06 12.64
C SER A 67 0.38 20.36 12.77
N SER A 68 0.98 19.91 11.66
CA SER A 68 2.33 19.32 11.64
C SER A 68 3.39 20.27 12.21
N PHE A 69 3.26 21.58 11.99
CA PHE A 69 4.15 22.58 12.58
C PHE A 69 4.02 22.62 14.11
N LEU A 70 2.79 22.61 14.62
CA LEU A 70 2.52 22.59 16.06
C LEU A 70 3.06 21.32 16.72
N LEU A 71 2.92 20.16 16.06
CA LEU A 71 3.45 18.91 16.59
C LEU A 71 4.97 18.91 16.71
N VAL A 72 5.67 19.57 15.77
CA VAL A 72 7.12 19.76 15.85
C VAL A 72 7.50 20.75 16.94
N ASP A 73 6.81 21.89 17.03
CA ASP A 73 7.07 22.92 18.05
C ASP A 73 6.82 22.40 19.48
N LEU A 74 5.84 21.51 19.65
CA LEU A 74 5.56 20.83 20.91
C LEU A 74 6.53 19.66 21.20
N GLY A 75 7.43 19.33 20.28
CA GLY A 75 8.37 18.22 20.41
C GLY A 75 7.72 16.83 20.35
N LEU A 76 6.48 16.73 19.86
CA LEU A 76 5.74 15.47 19.72
C LEU A 76 6.14 14.71 18.44
N VAL A 77 6.60 15.42 17.43
CA VAL A 77 7.08 14.86 16.17
C VAL A 77 8.45 15.42 15.86
N LYS A 78 9.38 14.54 15.48
CA LYS A 78 10.72 14.90 15.02
C LYS A 78 10.89 14.42 13.58
N PHE A 79 11.42 15.27 12.71
CA PHE A 79 11.76 14.90 11.33
C PHE A 79 13.26 14.61 11.18
N PRO A 80 13.66 13.80 10.19
CA PRO A 80 15.06 13.49 9.91
C PRO A 80 15.84 14.72 9.45
N ASP A 81 17.14 14.71 9.70
CA ASP A 81 18.06 15.74 9.22
C ASP A 81 18.55 15.40 7.81
N TYR A 82 18.31 16.29 6.86
CA TYR A 82 18.77 16.20 5.47
C TYR A 82 18.85 17.59 4.83
N THR A 83 19.50 17.72 3.67
CA THR A 83 19.57 18.97 2.91
C THR A 83 18.51 19.02 1.82
N CYS A 84 17.90 20.21 1.62
CA CYS A 84 16.95 20.42 0.53
C CYS A 84 17.68 21.07 -0.64
N SER A 85 18.01 20.28 -1.67
CA SER A 85 18.60 20.76 -2.92
C SER A 85 17.56 20.65 -4.04
N VAL A 86 16.79 21.71 -4.25
CA VAL A 86 15.73 21.74 -5.27
C VAL A 86 16.24 22.45 -6.51
N VAL A 87 16.31 21.72 -7.62
CA VAL A 87 16.78 22.20 -8.93
C VAL A 87 15.60 22.39 -9.88
N HIS A 88 14.66 21.45 -9.88
CA HIS A 88 13.51 21.43 -10.78
C HIS A 88 12.23 21.86 -10.08
N ARG A 89 11.40 22.62 -10.80
CA ARG A 89 10.03 22.93 -10.38
C ARG A 89 9.13 21.72 -10.63
N ILE A 90 8.26 21.42 -9.67
CA ILE A 90 7.25 20.36 -9.82
C ILE A 90 6.23 20.75 -10.90
N PHE A 91 5.72 21.97 -10.83
CA PHE A 91 4.83 22.57 -11.82
C PHE A 91 5.62 23.57 -12.66
N GLN A 92 5.68 23.35 -13.97
CA GLN A 92 6.45 24.22 -14.87
C GLN A 92 5.71 25.54 -15.08
N GLU A 93 4.39 25.45 -15.26
CA GLU A 93 3.51 26.59 -15.44
C GLU A 93 2.37 26.61 -14.41
N ARG A 94 1.77 27.79 -14.22
CA ARG A 94 0.57 27.94 -13.39
C ARG A 94 -0.56 27.03 -13.87
N ASN A 95 -0.67 26.80 -15.17
CA ASN A 95 -1.70 25.95 -15.74
C ASN A 95 -1.56 24.48 -15.29
N ASP A 96 -0.34 23.96 -15.12
CA ASP A 96 -0.10 22.60 -14.62
C ASP A 96 -0.66 22.42 -13.21
N LEU A 97 -0.41 23.41 -12.35
CA LEU A 97 -0.93 23.44 -10.99
C LEU A 97 -2.47 23.48 -10.98
N LEU A 98 -3.08 24.33 -11.81
CA LEU A 98 -4.55 24.45 -11.89
C LEU A 98 -5.19 23.14 -12.37
N GLN A 99 -4.59 22.47 -13.35
CA GLN A 99 -5.08 21.18 -13.83
C GLN A 99 -4.92 20.07 -12.79
N TYR A 100 -3.81 20.07 -12.06
CA TYR A 100 -3.58 19.14 -10.95
C TYR A 100 -4.61 19.35 -9.84
N GLU A 101 -4.88 20.61 -9.48
CA GLU A 101 -5.89 20.98 -8.50
C GLU A 101 -7.31 20.57 -8.95
N GLU A 102 -7.69 20.87 -10.20
CA GLU A 102 -8.97 20.43 -10.77
C GLU A 102 -9.13 18.91 -10.61
N ALA A 103 -8.09 18.15 -10.98
CA ALA A 103 -8.13 16.70 -10.87
C ALA A 103 -8.30 16.21 -9.42
N ILE A 104 -7.66 16.87 -8.44
CA ILE A 104 -7.85 16.54 -7.02
C ILE A 104 -9.29 16.82 -6.58
N ARG A 105 -9.86 17.96 -6.96
CA ARG A 105 -11.26 18.30 -6.63
C ARG A 105 -12.22 17.26 -7.21
N VAL A 106 -11.99 16.79 -8.44
CA VAL A 106 -12.80 15.70 -9.04
C VAL A 106 -12.64 14.39 -8.26
N ALA A 107 -11.42 14.05 -7.81
CA ALA A 107 -11.20 12.85 -7.00
C ALA A 107 -11.96 12.91 -5.65
N GLN A 108 -11.86 14.03 -4.93
CA GLN A 108 -12.59 14.24 -3.67
C GLN A 108 -14.11 14.17 -3.88
N PHE A 109 -14.62 14.80 -4.94
CA PHE A 109 -16.03 14.76 -5.27
C PHE A 109 -16.51 13.34 -5.62
N MET A 110 -15.68 12.53 -6.28
CA MET A 110 -15.98 11.12 -6.52
C MET A 110 -16.03 10.31 -5.23
N ASP A 111 -15.09 10.52 -4.30
CA ASP A 111 -15.06 9.86 -3.00
C ASP A 111 -16.33 10.21 -2.18
N GLU A 112 -16.69 11.50 -2.09
CA GLU A 112 -17.94 11.94 -1.47
C GLU A 112 -19.19 11.34 -2.13
N SER A 113 -19.17 11.21 -3.47
CA SER A 113 -20.28 10.60 -4.21
C SER A 113 -20.41 9.10 -3.90
N LEU A 114 -19.29 8.40 -3.69
CA LEU A 114 -19.29 6.98 -3.29
C LEU A 114 -19.82 6.80 -1.87
N ASP A 115 -19.42 7.66 -0.93
CA ASP A 115 -19.93 7.63 0.44
C ASP A 115 -21.45 7.85 0.51
N ASN A 116 -21.99 8.63 -0.42
CA ASN A 116 -23.42 8.89 -0.57
C ASN A 116 -24.14 7.92 -1.52
N ASP A 117 -23.47 6.87 -2.01
CA ASP A 117 -23.98 5.87 -2.98
C ASP A 117 -24.58 6.50 -4.26
N ASN A 118 -24.07 7.66 -4.68
CA ASN A 118 -24.54 8.38 -5.87
C ASN A 118 -23.76 7.96 -7.12
N MET A 119 -24.13 6.80 -7.66
CA MET A 119 -23.45 6.17 -8.81
C MET A 119 -23.48 7.00 -10.11
N GLU A 120 -24.50 7.84 -10.29
CA GLU A 120 -24.58 8.74 -11.45
C GLU A 120 -23.42 9.75 -11.44
N LEU A 121 -23.16 10.38 -10.29
CA LEU A 121 -22.05 11.33 -10.15
C LEU A 121 -20.69 10.66 -10.28
N VAL A 122 -20.56 9.43 -9.78
CA VAL A 122 -19.35 8.62 -9.94
C VAL A 122 -19.06 8.35 -11.42
N SER A 123 -20.08 8.00 -12.21
CA SER A 123 -19.92 7.83 -13.67
C SER A 123 -19.51 9.14 -14.34
N ARG A 124 -20.12 10.27 -13.97
CA ARG A 124 -19.76 11.59 -14.51
C ARG A 124 -18.31 11.98 -14.22
N CYS A 125 -17.81 11.69 -13.01
CA CYS A 125 -16.41 11.91 -12.66
C CYS A 125 -15.47 11.05 -13.51
N THR A 126 -15.86 9.79 -13.75
CA THR A 126 -15.11 8.85 -14.58
C THR A 126 -15.05 9.33 -16.04
N ASP A 127 -16.19 9.71 -16.62
CA ASP A 127 -16.29 10.20 -18.00
C ASP A 127 -15.51 11.51 -18.20
N LEU A 128 -15.61 12.44 -17.24
CA LEU A 128 -14.81 13.67 -17.26
C LEU A 128 -13.31 13.35 -17.26
N SER A 129 -12.88 12.47 -16.35
CA SER A 129 -11.47 12.10 -16.20
C SER A 129 -10.93 11.39 -17.43
N GLU A 130 -11.73 10.55 -18.07
CA GLU A 130 -11.37 9.88 -19.31
C GLU A 130 -11.15 10.88 -20.44
N ASN A 131 -12.10 11.83 -20.60
CA ASN A 131 -11.99 12.88 -21.60
C ASN A 131 -10.72 13.72 -21.38
N ARG A 132 -10.46 14.15 -20.14
CA ARG A 132 -9.26 14.92 -19.78
C ARG A 132 -7.98 14.16 -20.11
N LEU A 133 -7.90 12.88 -19.74
CA LEU A 133 -6.74 12.02 -20.00
C LEU A 133 -6.53 11.77 -21.50
N CYS A 134 -7.62 11.61 -22.26
CA CYS A 134 -7.56 11.44 -23.72
C CYS A 134 -7.05 12.70 -24.42
N THR A 135 -7.48 13.88 -23.98
CA THR A 135 -7.05 15.18 -24.52
C THR A 135 -5.62 15.57 -24.12
N SER A 136 -5.08 15.00 -23.04
CA SER A 136 -3.69 15.21 -22.68
C SER A 136 -2.78 14.69 -23.80
N LEU A 137 -1.85 15.55 -24.24
CA LEU A 137 -0.76 15.17 -25.13
C LEU A 137 0.00 14.02 -24.45
N LYS A 138 0.50 13.07 -25.25
CA LYS A 138 1.38 12.04 -24.71
C LYS A 138 2.57 12.74 -24.06
N GLU A 139 2.95 12.29 -22.87
CA GLU A 139 4.28 12.56 -22.35
C GLU A 139 5.26 12.05 -23.41
N GLU A 140 5.84 12.95 -24.20
CA GLU A 140 6.94 12.61 -25.07
C GLU A 140 8.12 12.27 -24.16
N ASP A 141 8.82 11.17 -24.46
CA ASP A 141 10.14 10.84 -23.91
C ASP A 141 11.10 11.96 -24.36
N SER A 142 11.03 13.11 -23.68
CA SER A 142 11.94 14.22 -23.88
C SER A 142 13.25 13.84 -23.22
N SER A 143 14.11 13.20 -24.00
CA SER A 143 15.52 12.92 -23.70
C SER A 143 16.37 14.19 -23.64
N LEU A 144 15.81 15.28 -23.11
CA LEU A 144 16.51 16.50 -22.79
C LEU A 144 17.14 16.36 -21.40
N ALA A 145 18.39 16.81 -21.29
CA ALA A 145 19.18 16.75 -20.07
C ALA A 145 18.59 17.56 -18.89
N ASP A 146 17.58 18.41 -19.15
CA ASP A 146 16.88 19.26 -18.18
C ASP A 146 15.43 18.83 -17.91
N SER A 147 15.06 17.57 -18.22
CA SER A 147 13.72 17.07 -17.89
C SER A 147 13.57 16.86 -16.38
N PRO A 148 12.40 17.21 -15.79
CA PRO A 148 12.16 16.98 -14.37
C PRO A 148 12.22 15.47 -14.05
N PRO A 149 12.62 15.10 -12.81
CA PRO A 149 12.73 13.69 -12.45
C PRO A 149 11.41 12.92 -12.61
N SER A 150 11.52 11.64 -12.99
CA SER A 150 10.34 10.80 -13.30
C SER A 150 9.37 10.67 -12.12
N PHE A 151 9.88 10.74 -10.89
CA PHE A 151 9.08 10.67 -9.67
C PHE A 151 8.17 11.89 -9.45
N TYR A 152 8.38 13.01 -10.16
CA TYR A 152 7.43 14.13 -10.15
C TYR A 152 6.12 13.84 -10.89
N SER A 153 6.07 12.79 -11.72
CA SER A 153 4.85 12.39 -12.44
C SER A 153 3.64 12.18 -11.51
N CYS A 154 3.86 11.86 -10.23
CA CYS A 154 2.79 11.72 -9.24
C CYS A 154 2.12 13.06 -8.82
N PHE A 155 2.71 14.19 -9.21
CA PHE A 155 2.17 15.53 -9.06
C PHE A 155 1.56 16.07 -10.36
N SER A 156 1.08 15.18 -11.24
CA SER A 156 0.41 15.55 -12.49
C SER A 156 -1.10 15.30 -12.43
N SER A 157 -1.86 16.06 -13.22
CA SER A 157 -3.29 15.83 -13.41
C SER A 157 -3.56 14.43 -13.99
N THR A 158 -2.73 13.99 -14.95
CA THR A 158 -2.70 12.63 -15.52
C THR A 158 -2.67 11.55 -14.44
N TRP A 159 -1.78 11.71 -13.44
CA TRP A 159 -1.67 10.78 -12.34
C TRP A 159 -2.96 10.70 -11.51
N ILE A 160 -3.55 11.84 -11.16
CA ILE A 160 -4.79 11.89 -10.39
C ILE A 160 -5.97 11.31 -11.19
N TYR A 161 -6.14 11.69 -12.46
CA TYR A 161 -7.15 11.11 -13.33
C TYR A 161 -6.98 9.60 -13.48
N SER A 162 -5.74 9.09 -13.53
CA SER A 162 -5.52 7.64 -13.52
C SER A 162 -6.06 6.96 -12.27
N LYS A 163 -6.02 7.64 -11.11
CA LYS A 163 -6.59 7.12 -9.87
C LYS A 163 -8.11 7.07 -9.92
N ILE A 164 -8.73 8.16 -10.38
CA ILE A 164 -10.19 8.27 -10.55
C ILE A 164 -10.69 7.18 -11.49
N LEU A 165 -10.06 7.01 -12.65
CA LEU A 165 -10.41 5.97 -13.62
C LEU A 165 -10.18 4.56 -13.07
N THR A 166 -9.14 4.33 -12.25
CA THR A 166 -8.95 3.03 -11.59
C THR A 166 -10.13 2.69 -10.69
N LEU A 167 -10.66 3.67 -9.95
CA LEU A 167 -11.83 3.49 -9.09
C LEU A 167 -13.10 3.31 -9.92
N GLY A 168 -13.24 4.07 -11.01
CA GLY A 168 -14.34 3.94 -11.97
C GLY A 168 -14.41 2.55 -12.62
N VAL A 169 -13.26 1.94 -12.92
CA VAL A 169 -13.20 0.54 -13.38
C VAL A 169 -13.82 -0.41 -12.36
N SER A 170 -13.48 -0.30 -11.07
CA SER A 170 -14.06 -1.14 -10.02
C SER A 170 -15.58 -0.96 -9.90
N VAL A 171 -16.08 0.26 -10.14
CA VAL A 171 -17.50 0.56 -10.20
C VAL A 171 -18.17 -0.13 -11.40
N TYR A 172 -17.61 0.02 -12.60
CA TYR A 172 -18.13 -0.62 -13.81
C TYR A 172 -18.15 -2.16 -13.67
N GLU A 173 -17.11 -2.75 -13.10
CA GLU A 173 -17.04 -4.19 -12.83
C GLU A 173 -18.14 -4.64 -11.85
N ARG A 174 -18.39 -3.88 -10.79
CA ARG A 174 -19.49 -4.14 -9.83
C ARG A 174 -20.86 -4.11 -10.50
N GLU A 175 -21.06 -3.18 -11.43
CA GLU A 175 -22.27 -3.06 -12.25
C GLU A 175 -22.31 -4.03 -13.44
N ARG A 176 -21.30 -4.90 -13.60
CA ARG A 176 -21.12 -5.83 -14.74
C ARG A 176 -21.02 -5.13 -16.10
N ARG A 177 -20.64 -3.85 -16.13
CA ARG A 177 -20.37 -3.04 -17.32
C ARG A 177 -18.93 -3.30 -17.83
N TYR A 178 -18.61 -4.55 -18.12
CA TYR A 178 -17.25 -4.96 -18.50
C TYR A 178 -16.75 -4.29 -19.80
N ALA A 179 -17.64 -3.89 -20.71
CA ALA A 179 -17.26 -3.15 -21.90
C ALA A 179 -16.64 -1.77 -21.57
N ASP A 180 -17.24 -1.06 -20.61
CA ASP A 180 -16.75 0.25 -20.14
C ASP A 180 -15.45 0.11 -19.34
N ALA A 181 -15.37 -0.92 -18.49
CA ALA A 181 -14.15 -1.26 -17.77
C ALA A 181 -12.98 -1.56 -18.73
N ILE A 182 -13.21 -2.41 -19.75
CA ILE A 182 -12.19 -2.75 -20.77
C ILE A 182 -11.73 -1.51 -21.54
N ARG A 183 -12.66 -0.63 -21.95
CA ARG A 183 -12.33 0.63 -22.64
C ARG A 183 -11.42 1.50 -21.76
N THR A 184 -11.83 1.72 -20.52
CA THR A 184 -11.09 2.54 -19.54
C THR A 184 -9.70 1.96 -19.25
N LEU A 185 -9.60 0.65 -19.06
CA LEU A 185 -8.33 -0.05 -18.82
C LEU A 185 -7.36 0.06 -20.00
N LYS A 186 -7.87 -0.01 -21.24
CA LYS A 186 -7.05 0.20 -22.44
C LYS A 186 -6.52 1.63 -22.51
N ILE A 187 -7.34 2.62 -22.16
CA ILE A 187 -6.92 4.03 -22.10
C ILE A 187 -5.82 4.20 -21.06
N LEU A 188 -6.04 3.73 -19.83
CA LEU A 188 -5.04 3.73 -18.76
C LEU A 188 -3.70 3.12 -19.19
N LEU A 189 -3.72 1.93 -19.79
CA LEU A 189 -2.51 1.24 -20.24
C LEU A 189 -1.78 1.93 -21.40
N SER A 190 -2.49 2.74 -22.19
CA SER A 190 -1.93 3.45 -23.35
C SER A 190 -1.44 4.86 -23.02
N LYS A 191 -2.07 5.53 -22.05
CA LYS A 191 -1.78 6.92 -21.67
C LYS A 191 -0.84 7.03 -20.46
N VAL A 192 -0.79 6.01 -19.60
CA VAL A 192 0.04 6.00 -18.40
C VAL A 192 1.11 4.90 -18.54
N ALA A 193 2.19 5.23 -19.25
CA ALA A 193 3.19 4.26 -19.71
C ALA A 193 3.96 3.60 -18.54
N SER A 194 4.46 4.40 -17.59
CA SER A 194 5.24 3.97 -16.41
C SER A 194 4.40 3.91 -15.14
N GLY A 195 3.10 3.61 -15.30
CA GLY A 195 2.12 3.65 -14.22
C GLY A 195 2.38 2.60 -13.17
N ARG A 196 2.48 3.02 -11.91
CA ARG A 196 2.69 2.11 -10.78
C ARG A 196 1.54 1.09 -10.54
N ARG A 197 0.44 1.17 -11.30
CA ARG A 197 -0.73 0.28 -11.28
C ARG A 197 -0.87 -0.56 -12.55
N ARG A 198 0.11 -0.50 -13.45
CA ARG A 198 0.09 -1.20 -14.74
C ARG A 198 -0.15 -2.70 -14.60
N GLY A 199 0.50 -3.35 -13.63
CA GLY A 199 0.25 -4.76 -13.30
C GLY A 199 -1.21 -5.06 -12.96
N TYR A 200 -1.82 -4.21 -12.12
CA TYR A 200 -3.23 -4.30 -11.75
C TYR A 200 -4.14 -4.11 -12.96
N TRP A 201 -3.93 -3.05 -13.75
CA TRP A 201 -4.75 -2.77 -14.94
C TRP A 201 -4.68 -3.88 -15.99
N THR A 202 -3.48 -4.41 -16.27
CA THR A 202 -3.31 -5.52 -17.22
C THR A 202 -4.01 -6.80 -16.73
N LEU A 203 -3.91 -7.10 -15.43
CA LEU A 203 -4.61 -8.22 -14.83
C LEU A 203 -6.13 -8.07 -14.93
N ARG A 204 -6.67 -6.91 -14.55
CA ARG A 204 -8.11 -6.60 -14.66
C ARG A 204 -8.60 -6.68 -16.10
N LEU A 205 -7.86 -6.11 -17.05
CA LEU A 205 -8.21 -6.15 -18.46
C LEU A 205 -8.31 -7.59 -18.98
N SER A 206 -7.34 -8.43 -18.60
CA SER A 206 -7.38 -9.85 -18.94
C SER A 206 -8.58 -10.55 -18.31
N ILE A 207 -8.95 -10.23 -17.06
CA ILE A 207 -10.14 -10.77 -16.37
C ILE A 207 -11.42 -10.37 -17.09
N ASP A 208 -11.61 -9.08 -17.36
CA ASP A 208 -12.84 -8.56 -17.95
C ASP A 208 -13.05 -9.05 -19.39
N LEU A 209 -11.98 -9.26 -20.15
CA LEU A 209 -12.05 -9.89 -21.48
C LEU A 209 -12.58 -11.32 -21.41
N GLU A 210 -12.27 -12.07 -20.35
CA GLU A 210 -12.83 -13.42 -20.15
C GLU A 210 -14.32 -13.35 -19.78
N HIS A 211 -14.74 -12.40 -18.95
CA HIS A 211 -16.16 -12.15 -18.67
C HIS A 211 -16.97 -11.83 -19.93
N MET A 212 -16.34 -11.15 -20.90
CA MET A 212 -16.94 -10.84 -22.21
C MET A 212 -16.85 -12.00 -23.22
N GLY A 213 -16.41 -13.20 -22.82
CA GLY A 213 -16.31 -14.35 -23.72
C GLY A 213 -15.18 -14.24 -24.76
N ARG A 214 -14.12 -13.46 -24.49
CA ARG A 214 -12.97 -13.22 -25.38
C ARG A 214 -11.68 -13.87 -24.83
N PRO A 215 -11.62 -15.20 -24.67
CA PRO A 215 -10.51 -15.87 -23.98
C PRO A 215 -9.17 -15.79 -24.73
N ASN A 216 -9.17 -15.68 -26.06
CA ASN A 216 -7.93 -15.57 -26.83
C ASN A 216 -7.27 -14.19 -26.64
N GLU A 217 -8.08 -13.13 -26.57
CA GLU A 217 -7.58 -11.80 -26.23
C GLU A 217 -7.17 -11.71 -24.77
N SER A 218 -7.96 -12.31 -23.87
CA SER A 218 -7.59 -12.45 -22.45
C SER A 218 -6.22 -13.10 -22.28
N LEU A 219 -5.96 -14.20 -23.00
CA LEU A 219 -4.66 -14.88 -23.02
C LEU A 219 -3.55 -13.98 -23.57
N SER A 220 -3.78 -13.30 -24.69
CA SER A 220 -2.79 -12.40 -25.30
C SER A 220 -2.38 -11.27 -24.35
N ILE A 221 -3.35 -10.64 -23.66
CA ILE A 221 -3.09 -9.62 -22.64
C ILE A 221 -2.29 -10.21 -21.46
N ALA A 222 -2.64 -11.43 -21.02
CA ALA A 222 -1.90 -12.09 -19.95
C ALA A 222 -0.45 -12.39 -20.34
N GLU A 223 -0.22 -12.96 -21.53
CA GLU A 223 1.12 -13.25 -22.07
C GLU A 223 1.96 -11.97 -22.23
N GLY A 224 1.37 -10.90 -22.79
CA GLY A 224 2.03 -9.60 -22.91
C GLY A 224 2.39 -9.00 -21.55
N GLY A 225 1.50 -9.12 -20.57
CA GLY A 225 1.75 -8.66 -19.21
C GLY A 225 2.86 -9.42 -18.47
N VAL A 226 3.07 -10.70 -18.77
CA VAL A 226 4.20 -11.47 -18.20
C VAL A 226 5.56 -10.96 -18.72
N THR A 227 5.60 -10.49 -19.95
CA THR A 227 6.81 -9.95 -20.59
C THR A 227 7.06 -8.47 -20.31
N ASP A 228 6.09 -7.77 -19.71
CA ASP A 228 6.18 -6.34 -19.44
C ASP A 228 7.12 -6.05 -18.25
N PRO A 229 8.20 -5.26 -18.43
CA PRO A 229 9.18 -4.98 -17.38
C PRO A 229 8.62 -4.15 -16.21
N TRP A 230 7.52 -3.44 -16.43
CA TRP A 230 6.87 -2.61 -15.41
C TRP A 230 5.86 -3.39 -14.56
N ILE A 231 5.64 -4.67 -14.85
CA ILE A 231 4.74 -5.54 -14.08
C ILE A 231 5.56 -6.48 -13.19
N ARG A 232 5.36 -6.34 -11.88
CA ARG A 232 6.21 -6.92 -10.83
C ARG A 232 5.40 -7.60 -9.74
N ALA A 233 6.10 -8.25 -8.81
CA ALA A 233 5.56 -8.85 -7.58
C ALA A 233 4.28 -9.68 -7.83
N GLY A 234 3.25 -9.49 -7.00
CA GLY A 234 2.01 -10.27 -7.07
C GLY A 234 1.26 -10.17 -8.41
N SER A 235 1.27 -9.00 -9.07
CA SER A 235 0.64 -8.86 -10.39
C SER A 235 1.30 -9.75 -11.44
N LYS A 236 2.63 -9.89 -11.39
CA LYS A 236 3.37 -10.77 -12.30
C LYS A 236 3.01 -12.23 -12.08
N ILE A 237 2.95 -12.69 -10.83
CA ILE A 237 2.53 -14.06 -10.49
C ILE A 237 1.08 -14.32 -10.96
N ALA A 238 0.17 -13.37 -10.73
CA ALA A 238 -1.22 -13.48 -11.15
C ALA A 238 -1.36 -13.67 -12.67
N LEU A 239 -0.62 -12.89 -13.46
CA LEU A 239 -0.62 -12.98 -14.92
C LEU A 239 0.02 -14.28 -15.42
N GLN A 240 1.12 -14.72 -14.81
CA GLN A 240 1.77 -15.99 -15.13
C GLN A 240 0.81 -17.18 -14.90
N LYS A 241 0.13 -17.23 -13.75
CA LYS A 241 -0.90 -18.26 -13.47
C LYS A 241 -2.04 -18.20 -14.48
N ARG A 242 -2.48 -17.00 -14.83
CA ARG A 242 -3.56 -16.79 -15.80
C ARG A 242 -3.17 -17.27 -17.21
N ALA A 243 -1.96 -16.95 -17.65
CA ALA A 243 -1.41 -17.42 -18.92
C ALA A 243 -1.33 -18.96 -18.98
N LEU A 244 -0.90 -19.62 -17.89
CA LEU A 244 -0.90 -21.08 -17.82
C LEU A 244 -2.30 -21.70 -17.85
N ARG A 245 -3.26 -21.09 -17.14
CA ARG A 245 -4.66 -21.58 -17.11
C ARG A 245 -5.32 -21.45 -18.47
N LEU A 246 -5.20 -20.28 -19.11
CA LEU A 246 -5.83 -19.97 -20.40
C LEU A 246 -5.10 -20.62 -21.57
N GLY A 247 -3.78 -20.78 -21.47
CA GLY A 247 -2.92 -21.34 -22.52
C GLY A 247 -3.00 -22.86 -22.68
N LYS A 248 -3.87 -23.58 -21.95
CA LYS A 248 -4.01 -25.04 -22.13
C LYS A 248 -4.40 -25.39 -23.59
N PRO A 249 -3.98 -26.57 -24.11
CA PRO A 249 -4.38 -27.02 -25.44
C PRO A 249 -5.91 -26.98 -25.62
N PRO A 250 -6.40 -26.60 -26.82
CA PRO A 250 -5.64 -26.39 -28.06
C PRO A 250 -5.04 -24.98 -28.25
N ARG A 251 -5.13 -24.06 -27.26
CA ARG A 251 -4.69 -22.66 -27.45
C ARG A 251 -3.17 -22.49 -27.49
N ARG A 252 -2.45 -23.14 -26.59
CA ARG A 252 -0.98 -23.27 -26.64
C ARG A 252 -0.58 -24.71 -26.33
N TRP A 253 0.43 -25.19 -27.03
CA TRP A 253 1.04 -26.50 -26.81
C TRP A 253 2.36 -26.40 -26.04
N LYS A 254 3.05 -25.27 -26.17
CA LYS A 254 4.31 -25.00 -25.47
C LYS A 254 4.03 -24.49 -24.06
N VAL A 255 4.60 -25.17 -23.06
CA VAL A 255 4.56 -24.73 -21.67
C VAL A 255 5.62 -23.63 -21.45
N PRO A 256 5.28 -22.47 -20.88
CA PRO A 256 6.23 -21.42 -20.53
C PRO A 256 7.30 -21.85 -19.52
N SER A 257 8.50 -21.27 -19.58
CA SER A 257 9.64 -21.63 -18.71
C SER A 257 9.40 -21.34 -17.22
N TYR A 258 8.60 -20.33 -16.89
CA TYR A 258 8.26 -19.98 -15.50
C TYR A 258 7.24 -20.94 -14.86
N ALA A 259 6.70 -21.92 -15.60
CA ALA A 259 5.67 -22.81 -15.11
C ALA A 259 6.12 -23.66 -13.92
N ASP A 260 7.38 -24.08 -13.92
CA ASP A 260 7.94 -24.90 -12.84
C ASP A 260 8.21 -24.06 -11.58
N SER A 261 8.66 -22.81 -11.75
CA SER A 261 8.83 -21.86 -10.64
C SER A 261 7.51 -21.63 -9.88
N LEU A 262 6.36 -21.59 -10.56
CA LEU A 262 5.06 -21.43 -9.92
C LEU A 262 4.56 -22.66 -9.15
N LYS A 263 5.12 -23.84 -9.44
CA LYS A 263 4.80 -25.13 -8.81
C LYS A 263 5.76 -25.51 -7.70
N ARG A 264 6.73 -24.66 -7.36
CA ARG A 264 7.66 -24.91 -6.25
C ARG A 264 6.87 -25.26 -5.00
N ASN A 265 7.32 -26.33 -4.35
CA ASN A 265 6.72 -26.77 -3.11
C ASN A 265 7.07 -25.76 -2.00
N ILE A 266 6.05 -25.26 -1.31
CA ILE A 266 6.21 -24.43 -0.12
C ILE A 266 5.97 -25.36 1.06
N LYS A 267 6.85 -25.32 2.07
CA LYS A 267 6.66 -26.15 3.27
C LYS A 267 5.36 -25.74 3.95
N GLU A 268 4.52 -26.71 4.26
CA GLU A 268 3.23 -26.47 4.94
C GLU A 268 3.20 -27.20 6.27
N VAL A 269 2.77 -26.50 7.31
CA VAL A 269 2.50 -27.03 8.64
C VAL A 269 1.01 -26.92 8.89
N ASN A 270 0.38 -27.97 9.43
CA ASN A 270 -1.05 -27.97 9.73
C ASN A 270 -1.23 -28.02 11.23
N ILE A 271 -1.99 -27.08 11.78
CA ILE A 271 -2.37 -27.04 13.19
C ILE A 271 -3.89 -27.09 13.33
N GLU A 272 -4.36 -27.57 14.48
CA GLU A 272 -5.79 -27.65 14.78
C GLU A 272 -6.21 -26.53 15.73
N GLY A 273 -7.26 -25.79 15.38
CA GLY A 273 -7.85 -24.74 16.20
C GLY A 273 -9.29 -25.07 16.59
N ARG A 274 -9.66 -24.82 17.84
CA ARG A 274 -11.05 -24.94 18.32
C ARG A 274 -11.82 -23.63 18.07
N PRO A 275 -12.79 -23.58 17.14
CA PRO A 275 -13.46 -22.33 16.78
C PRO A 275 -14.47 -21.88 17.85
N LEU A 276 -14.60 -20.55 18.04
CA LEU A 276 -15.64 -19.93 18.86
C LEU A 276 -16.85 -19.45 18.04
N ASN A 277 -16.60 -18.71 16.95
CA ASN A 277 -17.63 -18.17 16.06
C ASN A 277 -17.26 -18.45 14.60
N CYS A 278 -18.16 -19.08 13.86
CA CYS A 278 -18.05 -19.30 12.41
C CYS A 278 -19.14 -18.50 11.68
N GLU A 279 -19.25 -17.20 11.94
CA GLU A 279 -20.11 -16.32 11.14
C GLU A 279 -19.39 -15.95 9.83
N ILE A 280 -20.12 -15.99 8.71
CA ILE A 280 -19.57 -15.65 7.39
C ILE A 280 -19.24 -14.15 7.39
N GLY A 281 -17.96 -13.81 7.22
CA GLY A 281 -17.46 -12.43 7.18
C GLY A 281 -16.89 -11.91 8.51
N ALA A 282 -16.97 -12.67 9.60
CA ALA A 282 -16.30 -12.35 10.85
C ALA A 282 -14.86 -12.91 10.89
N LYS A 283 -13.95 -12.24 11.60
CA LYS A 283 -12.61 -12.78 11.87
C LYS A 283 -12.74 -14.11 12.61
N ASN A 284 -11.98 -15.12 12.19
CA ASN A 284 -11.97 -16.41 12.88
C ASN A 284 -11.36 -16.23 14.27
N VAL A 285 -12.08 -16.65 15.31
CA VAL A 285 -11.62 -16.61 16.71
C VAL A 285 -11.55 -18.04 17.25
N PHE A 286 -10.44 -18.36 17.92
CA PHE A 286 -10.14 -19.68 18.45
C PHE A 286 -9.89 -19.63 19.97
N TYR A 287 -10.03 -20.78 20.63
CA TYR A 287 -9.43 -20.97 21.95
C TYR A 287 -7.94 -21.25 21.78
N GLY A 288 -7.12 -20.43 22.44
CA GLY A 288 -5.68 -20.61 22.53
C GLY A 288 -5.29 -21.74 23.48
N TYR A 289 -4.00 -22.07 23.48
CA TYR A 289 -3.38 -23.07 24.35
C TYR A 289 -3.43 -22.65 25.83
N ASP A 290 -3.50 -21.34 26.09
CA ASP A 290 -3.72 -20.71 27.39
C ASP A 290 -5.20 -20.71 27.84
N GLY A 291 -6.11 -21.16 26.98
CA GLY A 291 -7.56 -21.15 27.23
C GLY A 291 -8.25 -19.81 26.89
N ASP A 292 -7.49 -18.79 26.50
CA ASP A 292 -8.02 -17.47 26.14
C ASP A 292 -8.47 -17.40 24.67
N ARG A 293 -9.22 -16.36 24.33
CA ARG A 293 -9.69 -16.14 22.95
C ARG A 293 -8.61 -15.46 22.13
N CYS A 294 -8.24 -16.07 21.00
CA CYS A 294 -7.18 -15.56 20.14
C CYS A 294 -7.54 -15.62 18.64
N GLY A 295 -6.84 -14.80 17.84
CA GLY A 295 -6.88 -14.86 16.38
C GLY A 295 -6.03 -16.01 15.82
N VAL A 296 -6.06 -16.19 14.51
CA VAL A 296 -5.35 -17.29 13.82
C VAL A 296 -3.84 -17.17 14.03
N GLU A 297 -3.30 -15.96 13.96
CA GLU A 297 -1.88 -15.63 14.04
C GLU A 297 -1.35 -15.85 15.46
N GLN A 298 -2.12 -15.47 16.47
CA GLN A 298 -1.78 -15.70 17.87
C GLN A 298 -1.83 -17.19 18.22
N LEU A 299 -2.80 -17.94 17.68
CA LEU A 299 -2.84 -19.40 17.85
C LEU A 299 -1.60 -20.06 17.24
N ALA A 300 -1.17 -19.61 16.06
CA ALA A 300 0.06 -20.08 15.43
C ALA A 300 1.30 -19.73 16.27
N LEU A 301 1.41 -18.52 16.83
CA LEU A 301 2.49 -18.14 17.74
C LEU A 301 2.55 -19.06 18.97
N GLN A 302 1.41 -19.37 19.59
CA GLN A 302 1.34 -20.29 20.72
C GLN A 302 1.81 -21.70 20.35
N TYR A 303 1.38 -22.21 19.18
CA TYR A 303 1.87 -23.48 18.66
C TYR A 303 3.39 -23.48 18.51
N TYR A 304 3.98 -22.47 17.85
CA TYR A 304 5.42 -22.40 17.64
C TYR A 304 6.22 -22.24 18.93
N ALA A 305 5.67 -21.58 19.94
CA ALA A 305 6.29 -21.44 21.25
C ALA A 305 6.31 -22.74 22.06
N ASP A 306 5.34 -23.62 21.85
CA ASP A 306 5.22 -24.91 22.56
C ASP A 306 5.59 -26.07 21.63
N GLU A 307 4.59 -26.76 21.07
CA GLU A 307 4.73 -27.97 20.25
C GLU A 307 5.56 -27.77 18.96
N GLY A 308 5.61 -26.55 18.43
CA GLY A 308 6.27 -26.20 17.18
C GLY A 308 7.77 -25.88 17.31
N GLY A 309 8.36 -26.10 18.49
CA GLY A 309 9.81 -26.13 18.67
C GLY A 309 10.41 -24.98 19.48
N GLY A 310 9.66 -24.38 20.41
CA GLY A 310 10.22 -23.42 21.37
C GLY A 310 10.60 -22.06 20.77
N TRP A 311 9.91 -21.63 19.71
CA TRP A 311 10.19 -20.36 19.04
C TRP A 311 9.63 -19.18 19.83
N GLN A 312 10.38 -18.08 19.86
CA GLN A 312 9.86 -16.75 20.15
C GLN A 312 9.42 -16.11 18.84
N GLY A 313 8.50 -15.14 18.89
CA GLY A 313 8.04 -14.53 17.66
C GLY A 313 7.09 -13.36 17.83
N THR A 314 6.90 -12.63 16.74
CA THR A 314 5.96 -11.51 16.67
C THR A 314 5.13 -11.55 15.40
N HIS A 315 3.87 -11.10 15.52
CA HIS A 315 2.99 -10.86 14.39
C HIS A 315 3.18 -9.42 13.88
N SER A 316 3.93 -9.27 12.78
CA SER A 316 4.38 -7.95 12.32
C SER A 316 3.80 -7.51 10.97
N GLU A 317 3.11 -8.39 10.23
CA GLU A 317 2.57 -8.11 8.88
C GLU A 317 3.62 -7.49 7.92
N GLY A 318 4.91 -7.71 8.17
CA GLY A 318 6.02 -7.10 7.45
C GLY A 318 6.57 -5.78 8.01
N GLY A 319 5.90 -5.15 8.98
CA GLY A 319 6.29 -3.87 9.57
C GLY A 319 7.70 -3.88 10.19
N ILE A 320 8.12 -5.00 10.77
CA ILE A 320 9.45 -5.15 11.34
C ILE A 320 10.53 -5.07 10.26
N TRP A 321 10.29 -5.60 9.07
CA TRP A 321 11.24 -5.53 7.95
C TRP A 321 11.38 -4.12 7.41
N MET A 322 10.28 -3.35 7.38
CA MET A 322 10.33 -1.94 6.98
C MET A 322 11.09 -1.11 8.02
N THR A 323 10.95 -1.46 9.30
CA THR A 323 11.71 -0.84 10.40
C THR A 323 13.20 -1.16 10.29
N ILE A 324 13.55 -2.43 10.09
CA ILE A 324 14.94 -2.86 9.85
C ILE A 324 15.54 -2.15 8.63
N PHE A 325 14.78 -2.04 7.53
CA PHE A 325 15.21 -1.33 6.34
C PHE A 325 15.47 0.15 6.64
N GLY A 326 14.53 0.84 7.28
CA GLY A 326 14.68 2.26 7.63
C GLY A 326 15.88 2.52 8.54
N LEU A 327 16.13 1.66 9.53
CA LEU A 327 17.25 1.81 10.45
C LEU A 327 18.61 1.52 9.79
N LEU A 328 18.72 0.39 9.06
CA LEU A 328 19.99 -0.01 8.45
C LEU A 328 20.35 0.78 7.19
N MET A 329 19.35 1.40 6.55
CA MET A 329 19.55 2.23 5.36
C MET A 329 19.40 3.73 5.67
N TRP A 330 19.34 4.15 6.93
CA TRP A 330 19.04 5.53 7.32
C TRP A 330 19.89 6.57 6.57
N ASP A 331 21.22 6.43 6.62
CA ASP A 331 22.16 7.34 5.95
C ASP A 331 21.99 7.35 4.42
N VAL A 332 21.54 6.23 3.85
CA VAL A 332 21.26 6.12 2.41
C VAL A 332 19.94 6.80 2.07
N ILE A 333 18.90 6.62 2.89
CA ILE A 333 17.57 7.22 2.69
C ILE A 333 17.66 8.74 2.72
N PHE A 334 18.43 9.29 3.65
CA PHE A 334 18.58 10.73 3.85
C PHE A 334 19.85 11.31 3.21
N SER A 335 20.49 10.58 2.30
CA SER A 335 21.63 11.08 1.54
C SER A 335 21.26 12.22 0.59
N GLU A 336 22.25 13.05 0.27
CA GLU A 336 22.06 14.21 -0.60
C GLU A 336 21.84 13.80 -2.05
N VAL A 337 20.61 13.98 -2.54
CA VAL A 337 20.25 13.84 -3.96
C VAL A 337 19.36 15.02 -4.32
N CYS A 338 19.59 15.62 -5.50
CA CYS A 338 18.77 16.75 -5.96
C CYS A 338 17.29 16.33 -6.09
N ASP A 339 16.39 17.28 -5.80
CA ASP A 339 14.95 17.19 -6.03
C ASP A 339 14.16 16.20 -5.18
N VAL A 340 14.82 15.39 -4.34
CA VAL A 340 14.14 14.37 -3.52
C VAL A 340 13.58 14.92 -2.20
N PHE A 341 14.06 16.06 -1.73
CA PHE A 341 13.58 16.75 -0.53
C PHE A 341 13.28 18.23 -0.82
N HIS A 342 12.03 18.64 -0.62
CA HIS A 342 11.50 19.98 -0.87
C HIS A 342 11.22 20.75 0.41
N SER A 343 10.96 20.06 1.52
CA SER A 343 10.74 20.68 2.84
C SER A 343 11.35 19.85 3.96
N LYS A 344 11.46 20.44 5.15
CA LYS A 344 11.99 19.79 6.38
C LYS A 344 10.98 18.86 7.07
N PHE A 345 9.83 18.60 6.44
CA PHE A 345 8.72 17.83 7.00
C PHE A 345 8.48 16.52 6.25
N GLN A 346 9.49 16.00 5.56
CA GLN A 346 9.40 14.73 4.83
C GLN A 346 9.98 13.58 5.65
N THR A 347 9.27 12.46 5.64
CA THR A 347 9.68 11.22 6.31
C THR A 347 10.44 10.26 5.41
N ALA A 348 10.55 10.58 4.11
CA ALA A 348 11.29 9.85 3.10
C ALA A 348 11.52 10.74 1.86
N PRO A 349 12.53 10.43 1.03
CA PRO A 349 12.76 11.15 -0.22
C PRO A 349 11.62 10.88 -1.23
N LEU A 350 11.36 11.82 -2.14
CA LEU A 350 10.26 11.71 -3.12
C LEU A 350 10.46 10.55 -4.11
N ASP A 351 11.71 10.11 -4.32
CA ASP A 351 12.06 8.97 -5.17
C ASP A 351 11.98 7.61 -4.47
N PHE A 352 11.75 7.57 -3.15
CA PHE A 352 11.83 6.35 -2.31
C PHE A 352 11.04 5.13 -2.83
N GLU A 353 9.90 5.39 -3.48
CA GLU A 353 9.01 4.37 -4.04
C GLU A 353 9.11 4.23 -5.57
N THR A 354 10.25 4.64 -6.14
CA THR A 354 10.51 4.58 -7.58
C THR A 354 11.82 3.87 -7.85
N ASP A 355 12.01 3.45 -9.11
CA ASP A 355 13.26 2.84 -9.56
C ASP A 355 14.46 3.79 -9.44
N ASP A 356 14.20 5.10 -9.31
CA ASP A 356 15.25 6.11 -9.25
C ASP A 356 15.97 6.12 -7.90
N PHE A 357 15.32 5.68 -6.81
CA PHE A 357 15.96 5.57 -5.49
C PHE A 357 17.22 4.71 -5.51
N TYR A 358 17.11 3.51 -6.09
CA TYR A 358 18.26 2.63 -6.22
C TYR A 358 19.29 3.17 -7.22
N LYS A 359 18.83 3.70 -8.36
CA LYS A 359 19.73 4.18 -9.42
C LYS A 359 20.59 5.37 -8.95
N SER A 360 19.99 6.34 -8.26
CA SER A 360 20.66 7.54 -7.77
C SER A 360 21.64 7.27 -6.63
N ARG A 361 21.42 6.18 -5.88
CA ARG A 361 22.21 5.82 -4.69
C ARG A 361 22.92 4.46 -4.80
N LYS A 362 23.08 3.93 -6.01
CA LYS A 362 23.56 2.56 -6.24
C LYS A 362 24.85 2.25 -5.47
N ASP A 363 25.84 3.12 -5.56
CA ASP A 363 27.14 2.89 -4.93
C ASP A 363 27.05 2.95 -3.39
N LEU A 364 26.25 3.88 -2.84
CA LEU A 364 25.99 3.98 -1.40
C LEU A 364 25.24 2.76 -0.88
N ILE A 365 24.21 2.32 -1.61
CA ILE A 365 23.43 1.12 -1.28
C ILE A 365 24.33 -0.11 -1.28
N GLU A 366 25.07 -0.34 -2.35
CA GLU A 366 25.92 -1.53 -2.46
C GLU A 366 27.04 -1.56 -1.41
N ALA A 367 27.63 -0.41 -1.08
CA ALA A 367 28.60 -0.30 0.01
C ALA A 367 27.96 -0.59 1.39
N GLN A 368 26.78 -0.06 1.67
CA GLN A 368 26.05 -0.31 2.92
C GLN A 368 25.69 -1.80 3.06
N LEU A 369 25.19 -2.42 1.99
CA LEU A 369 24.86 -3.84 1.94
C LEU A 369 26.11 -4.71 2.13
N LYS A 370 27.26 -4.32 1.60
CA LYS A 370 28.52 -5.03 1.82
C LYS A 370 28.92 -5.03 3.29
N ARG A 371 28.82 -3.90 3.99
CA ARG A 371 29.07 -3.82 5.45
C ARG A 371 28.15 -4.77 6.24
N ILE A 372 26.88 -4.85 5.86
CA ILE A 372 25.90 -5.76 6.47
C ILE A 372 26.31 -7.22 6.25
N GLN A 373 26.75 -7.58 5.03
CA GLN A 373 27.27 -8.92 4.74
C GLN A 373 28.52 -9.26 5.55
N ASP A 374 29.36 -8.27 5.82
CA ASP A 374 30.61 -8.43 6.57
C ASP A 374 30.40 -8.45 8.10
N GLY A 375 29.15 -8.49 8.56
CA GLY A 375 28.80 -8.71 9.98
C GLY A 375 28.48 -7.45 10.78
N MET A 376 28.46 -6.27 10.15
CA MET A 376 28.23 -4.99 10.85
C MET A 376 26.76 -4.70 11.16
N ALA A 377 25.83 -5.58 10.76
CA ALA A 377 24.39 -5.30 10.79
C ALA A 377 23.87 -4.93 12.18
N GLU A 378 24.29 -5.66 13.22
CA GLU A 378 23.82 -5.44 14.59
C GLU A 378 24.34 -4.13 15.19
N GLU A 379 25.62 -3.83 15.01
CA GLU A 379 26.24 -2.58 15.48
C GLU A 379 25.64 -1.36 14.78
N MET A 380 25.40 -1.46 13.47
CA MET A 380 24.75 -0.42 12.68
C MET A 380 23.30 -0.20 13.14
N LEU A 381 22.58 -1.28 13.44
CA LEU A 381 21.20 -1.21 13.94
C LEU A 381 21.15 -0.47 15.28
N ILE A 382 22.00 -0.84 16.24
CA ILE A 382 22.03 -0.24 17.58
C ILE A 382 22.38 1.26 17.46
N SER A 383 23.43 1.58 16.70
CA SER A 383 23.87 2.96 16.49
C SER A 383 22.77 3.83 15.86
N SER A 384 22.11 3.31 14.82
CA SER A 384 21.00 3.98 14.15
C SER A 384 19.79 4.17 15.07
N TRP A 385 19.46 3.15 15.87
CA TRP A 385 18.39 3.22 16.86
C TRP A 385 18.65 4.34 17.88
N GLU A 386 19.82 4.36 18.52
CA GLU A 386 20.18 5.34 19.54
C GLU A 386 20.21 6.78 18.99
N LEU A 387 20.71 6.97 17.77
CA LEU A 387 20.84 8.29 17.15
C LEU A 387 19.48 8.85 16.70
N HIS A 388 18.57 7.97 16.24
CA HIS A 388 17.37 8.39 15.53
C HIS A 388 16.06 8.09 16.26
N GLN A 389 16.09 7.48 17.46
CA GLN A 389 14.88 7.15 18.21
C GLN A 389 13.86 8.29 18.26
N GLY A 390 12.60 7.98 17.95
CA GLY A 390 11.49 8.94 17.92
C GLY A 390 11.46 9.84 16.67
N THR A 391 12.41 9.69 15.75
CA THR A 391 12.43 10.46 14.49
C THR A 391 11.56 9.79 13.44
N SER A 392 10.68 10.55 12.80
CA SER A 392 9.73 10.06 11.82
C SER A 392 10.43 9.64 10.53
N CYS A 393 10.37 8.35 10.21
CA CYS A 393 10.89 7.80 8.97
C CYS A 393 9.86 6.83 8.38
N LYS A 394 9.63 6.92 7.07
CA LYS A 394 8.71 6.01 6.39
C LYS A 394 9.16 4.56 6.59
N GLY A 395 8.24 3.71 7.05
CA GLY A 395 8.50 2.30 7.31
C GLY A 395 9.02 1.98 8.72
N VAL A 396 9.49 2.98 9.49
CA VAL A 396 9.96 2.79 10.86
C VAL A 396 8.82 2.98 11.85
N ASN A 397 8.59 1.97 12.69
CA ASN A 397 7.63 2.06 13.78
C ASN A 397 8.33 1.80 15.13
N TRP A 398 8.60 2.88 15.86
CA TRP A 398 9.33 2.86 17.14
C TRP A 398 8.57 2.16 18.27
N ASP A 399 7.23 2.21 18.26
CA ASP A 399 6.39 1.71 19.36
C ASP A 399 6.01 0.24 19.20
N ARG A 400 5.88 -0.25 17.95
CA ARG A 400 5.42 -1.61 17.66
C ARG A 400 6.51 -2.67 17.80
N HIS A 401 7.77 -2.29 17.62
CA HIS A 401 8.89 -3.23 17.51
C HIS A 401 10.01 -2.86 18.49
N PRO A 402 10.08 -3.48 19.68
CA PRO A 402 11.15 -3.26 20.63
C PRO A 402 12.53 -3.54 20.02
N MET A 403 13.54 -2.74 20.38
CA MET A 403 14.91 -2.90 19.87
C MET A 403 15.45 -4.33 20.05
N ALA A 404 15.11 -4.99 21.16
CA ALA A 404 15.53 -6.36 21.44
C ALA A 404 15.04 -7.35 20.37
N ASP A 405 13.79 -7.24 19.92
CA ASP A 405 13.21 -8.10 18.89
C ASP A 405 13.86 -7.82 17.53
N VAL A 406 14.01 -6.54 17.17
CA VAL A 406 14.65 -6.13 15.92
C VAL A 406 16.08 -6.64 15.84
N ARG A 407 16.82 -6.57 16.96
CA ARG A 407 18.18 -7.08 17.10
C ARG A 407 18.23 -8.61 16.98
N ALA A 408 17.33 -9.33 17.66
CA ALA A 408 17.26 -10.79 17.59
C ALA A 408 16.99 -11.28 16.16
N VAL A 409 16.12 -10.58 15.43
CA VAL A 409 15.84 -10.85 14.01
C VAL A 409 17.08 -10.64 13.14
N VAL A 410 17.76 -9.49 13.28
CA VAL A 410 18.96 -9.19 12.48
C VAL A 410 20.04 -10.24 12.71
N ALA A 411 20.24 -10.66 13.96
CA ALA A 411 21.16 -11.74 14.30
C ALA A 411 20.74 -13.10 13.70
N GLY A 412 19.46 -13.48 13.85
CA GLY A 412 18.97 -14.79 13.41
C GLY A 412 18.88 -14.99 11.90
N VAL A 413 18.71 -13.90 11.15
CA VAL A 413 18.69 -13.91 9.68
C VAL A 413 20.11 -14.00 9.12
N GLY A 414 21.06 -13.32 9.75
CA GLY A 414 22.44 -13.25 9.29
C GLY A 414 22.65 -12.29 8.10
N GLY A 415 23.86 -11.73 8.02
CA GLY A 415 24.18 -10.60 7.14
C GLY A 415 23.94 -10.83 5.65
N HIS A 416 24.22 -12.03 5.13
CA HIS A 416 24.05 -12.34 3.71
C HIS A 416 22.58 -12.26 3.25
N ARG A 417 21.70 -12.97 3.94
CA ARG A 417 20.25 -13.02 3.64
C ARG A 417 19.61 -11.64 3.85
N LEU A 418 20.01 -10.97 4.93
CA LEU A 418 19.56 -9.61 5.22
C LEU A 418 19.93 -8.64 4.09
N ALA A 419 21.19 -8.66 3.62
CA ALA A 419 21.61 -7.79 2.52
C ALA A 419 20.84 -8.05 1.21
N LEU A 420 20.51 -9.32 0.89
CA LEU A 420 19.67 -9.64 -0.28
C LEU A 420 18.27 -9.04 -0.15
N LEU A 421 17.65 -9.17 1.03
CA LEU A 421 16.33 -8.62 1.32
C LEU A 421 16.33 -7.08 1.23
N LEU A 422 17.31 -6.43 1.86
CA LEU A 422 17.42 -4.97 1.84
C LEU A 422 17.71 -4.43 0.44
N ARG A 423 18.54 -5.13 -0.36
CA ARG A 423 18.71 -4.80 -1.78
C ARG A 423 17.39 -4.87 -2.54
N HIS A 424 16.60 -5.91 -2.27
CA HIS A 424 15.31 -6.11 -2.92
C HIS A 424 14.32 -4.99 -2.62
N LEU A 425 14.27 -4.54 -1.36
CA LEU A 425 13.49 -3.39 -0.94
C LEU A 425 14.02 -2.07 -1.52
N ALA A 426 15.34 -1.88 -1.61
CA ALA A 426 15.90 -0.68 -2.22
C ALA A 426 15.57 -0.59 -3.72
N LEU A 427 15.53 -1.73 -4.42
CA LEU A 427 15.20 -1.78 -5.85
C LEU A 427 13.74 -1.44 -6.15
N ASP A 428 12.81 -1.83 -5.27
CA ASP A 428 11.38 -1.64 -5.50
C ASP A 428 10.60 -1.68 -4.18
N TYR A 429 10.83 -0.69 -3.32
CA TYR A 429 10.22 -0.62 -1.99
C TYR A 429 8.71 -0.74 -2.09
N ARG A 430 8.12 -0.07 -3.07
CA ARG A 430 6.68 0.01 -3.24
C ARG A 430 6.01 -1.33 -3.53
N SER A 431 6.58 -2.13 -4.43
CA SER A 431 5.97 -3.41 -4.79
C SER A 431 6.15 -4.46 -3.70
N TRP A 432 7.08 -4.24 -2.77
CA TRP A 432 7.52 -5.22 -1.79
C TRP A 432 7.23 -4.82 -0.34
N SER A 433 6.84 -3.58 -0.04
CA SER A 433 6.47 -3.13 1.31
C SER A 433 5.17 -3.74 1.85
N SER A 434 4.58 -4.71 1.15
CA SER A 434 3.35 -5.41 1.54
C SER A 434 3.37 -6.89 1.17
N GLY A 435 2.60 -7.69 1.91
CA GLY A 435 2.44 -9.13 1.69
C GLY A 435 3.64 -9.99 2.14
N MET A 436 4.48 -9.46 3.02
CA MET A 436 5.45 -10.27 3.78
C MET A 436 4.72 -11.30 4.65
N PRO A 437 5.36 -12.44 4.98
CA PRO A 437 4.80 -13.41 5.92
C PRO A 437 4.39 -12.78 7.26
N ASP A 438 3.25 -13.25 7.80
CA ASP A 438 2.63 -12.68 9.01
C ASP A 438 3.55 -12.73 10.24
N LEU A 439 4.14 -13.91 10.48
CA LEU A 439 4.96 -14.17 11.65
C LEU A 439 6.44 -14.14 11.30
N LEU A 440 7.19 -13.58 12.22
CA LEU A 440 8.63 -13.69 12.28
C LEU A 440 8.99 -14.37 13.60
N LEU A 441 9.63 -15.53 13.47
CA LEU A 441 10.00 -16.39 14.57
C LEU A 441 11.52 -16.42 14.72
N TRP A 442 12.01 -16.48 15.95
CA TRP A 442 13.42 -16.70 16.25
C TRP A 442 13.63 -17.53 17.52
N HIS A 443 14.79 -18.15 17.65
CA HIS A 443 15.30 -18.65 18.92
C HIS A 443 16.82 -18.56 18.98
N PHE A 444 17.36 -18.53 20.18
CA PHE A 444 18.79 -18.56 20.43
C PHE A 444 19.25 -20.01 20.54
N LEU A 445 20.25 -20.39 19.75
CA LEU A 445 20.84 -21.73 19.69
C LEU A 445 21.80 -22.00 20.86
N ASP A 446 22.48 -20.98 21.36
CA ASP A 446 23.42 -21.10 22.49
C ASP A 446 23.61 -19.78 23.25
N GLU A 447 24.21 -19.85 24.45
CA GLU A 447 24.63 -18.67 25.22
C GLU A 447 25.71 -17.84 24.51
N ARG A 448 26.29 -18.36 23.41
CA ARG A 448 27.37 -17.72 22.63
C ARG A 448 26.88 -16.93 21.42
N GLY A 449 25.56 -16.85 21.19
CA GLY A 449 24.96 -15.88 20.28
C GLY A 449 24.52 -16.40 18.91
N GLY A 450 24.43 -17.72 18.71
CA GLY A 450 23.75 -18.26 17.52
C GLY A 450 22.25 -17.98 17.61
N ALA A 451 21.64 -17.40 16.57
CA ALA A 451 20.19 -17.26 16.47
C ALA A 451 19.71 -17.84 15.12
N GLU A 452 18.53 -18.42 15.12
CA GLU A 452 17.84 -18.82 13.89
C GLU A 452 16.58 -17.99 13.74
N ALA A 453 16.25 -17.63 12.50
CA ALA A 453 15.02 -16.92 12.17
C ALA A 453 14.23 -17.69 11.10
N LYS A 454 12.91 -17.69 11.26
CA LYS A 454 11.95 -18.32 10.36
C LYS A 454 10.80 -17.36 10.07
N LEU A 455 10.35 -17.34 8.82
CA LEU A 455 9.16 -16.60 8.41
C LEU A 455 7.99 -17.56 8.20
N VAL A 456 6.84 -17.22 8.77
CA VAL A 456 5.64 -18.06 8.65
C VAL A 456 4.45 -17.23 8.19
N GLU A 457 3.85 -17.66 7.10
CA GLU A 457 2.58 -17.11 6.62
C GLU A 457 1.42 -17.95 7.17
N VAL A 458 0.48 -17.32 7.85
CA VAL A 458 -0.60 -18.01 8.57
C VAL A 458 -1.86 -17.97 7.73
N LYS A 459 -2.53 -19.12 7.59
CA LYS A 459 -3.80 -19.23 6.85
C LYS A 459 -4.88 -19.86 7.69
N GLY A 460 -5.98 -19.14 7.84
CA GLY A 460 -7.20 -19.68 8.41
C GLY A 460 -7.84 -20.75 7.51
N PRO A 461 -8.89 -21.44 7.99
CA PRO A 461 -9.46 -22.61 7.32
C PRO A 461 -9.95 -22.41 5.88
N LYS A 462 -10.27 -21.17 5.50
CA LYS A 462 -10.80 -20.81 4.16
C LYS A 462 -9.85 -19.90 3.39
N ASP A 463 -8.73 -19.53 3.98
CA ASP A 463 -7.82 -18.54 3.42
C ASP A 463 -6.82 -19.20 2.48
N GLN A 464 -6.46 -18.47 1.43
CA GLN A 464 -5.46 -18.89 0.46
C GLN A 464 -4.36 -17.84 0.39
N LEU A 465 -3.17 -18.25 -0.04
CA LEU A 465 -2.09 -17.33 -0.31
C LEU A 465 -2.50 -16.34 -1.39
N SER A 466 -2.37 -15.05 -1.10
CA SER A 466 -2.45 -14.02 -2.13
C SER A 466 -1.27 -14.16 -3.11
N GLU A 467 -1.42 -13.58 -4.30
CA GLU A 467 -0.33 -13.62 -5.29
C GLU A 467 0.89 -12.81 -4.84
N GLN A 468 0.67 -11.76 -4.02
CA GLN A 468 1.75 -10.98 -3.42
C GLN A 468 2.52 -11.81 -2.38
N GLN A 469 1.83 -12.52 -1.50
CA GLN A 469 2.47 -13.41 -0.51
C GLN A 469 3.25 -14.53 -1.19
N ARG A 470 2.70 -15.11 -2.26
CA ARG A 470 3.44 -16.10 -3.08
C ARG A 470 4.69 -15.51 -3.71
N ALA A 471 4.62 -14.27 -4.22
CA ALA A 471 5.79 -13.60 -4.77
C ALA A 471 6.88 -13.45 -3.68
N TRP A 472 6.49 -13.03 -2.47
CA TRP A 472 7.41 -12.92 -1.34
C TRP A 472 8.02 -14.25 -0.93
N ILE A 473 7.22 -15.29 -0.75
CA ILE A 473 7.71 -16.62 -0.38
C ILE A 473 8.75 -17.13 -1.38
N PHE A 474 8.50 -17.00 -2.69
CA PHE A 474 9.48 -17.43 -3.70
C PHE A 474 10.79 -16.64 -3.63
N VAL A 475 10.72 -15.32 -3.46
CA VAL A 475 11.91 -14.48 -3.30
C VAL A 475 12.69 -14.84 -2.03
N LEU A 476 12.01 -15.01 -0.91
CA LEU A 476 12.63 -15.38 0.36
C LEU A 476 13.30 -16.77 0.30
N MET A 477 12.65 -17.74 -0.36
CA MET A 477 13.26 -19.05 -0.62
C MET A 477 14.52 -18.92 -1.48
N ASP A 478 14.52 -18.05 -2.49
CA ASP A 478 15.70 -17.81 -3.35
C ASP A 478 16.84 -17.12 -2.59
N PHE A 479 16.51 -16.32 -1.57
CA PHE A 479 17.49 -15.73 -0.66
C PHE A 479 17.95 -16.70 0.44
N GLY A 480 17.39 -17.90 0.54
CA GLY A 480 17.77 -18.91 1.54
C GLY A 480 17.17 -18.71 2.93
N PHE A 481 16.02 -18.04 3.04
CA PHE A 481 15.25 -17.98 4.28
C PHE A 481 14.50 -19.31 4.52
N ASP A 482 14.32 -19.67 5.80
CA ASP A 482 13.37 -20.71 6.18
C ASP A 482 11.96 -20.10 6.17
N VAL A 483 11.13 -20.56 5.25
CA VAL A 483 9.78 -20.04 5.03
C VAL A 483 8.78 -21.19 4.96
N GLU A 484 7.69 -21.07 5.70
CA GLU A 484 6.61 -22.04 5.68
C GLU A 484 5.22 -21.38 5.76
N VAL A 485 4.20 -22.16 5.43
CA VAL A 485 2.80 -21.76 5.53
C VAL A 485 2.15 -22.58 6.63
N CYS A 486 1.69 -21.90 7.69
CA CYS A 486 0.97 -22.52 8.79
C CYS A 486 -0.54 -22.47 8.50
N LYS A 487 -1.15 -23.62 8.22
CA LYS A 487 -2.58 -23.77 7.96
C LYS A 487 -3.31 -24.17 9.23
N VAL A 488 -4.25 -23.34 9.65
CA VAL A 488 -5.13 -23.63 10.78
C VAL A 488 -6.38 -24.33 10.27
N SER A 489 -6.56 -25.57 10.72
CA SER A 489 -7.72 -26.39 10.45
C SER A 489 -8.66 -26.41 11.65
N LEU A 490 -9.96 -26.65 11.41
CA LEU A 490 -10.93 -26.77 12.49
C LEU A 490 -10.82 -28.16 13.12
N VAL A 491 -10.74 -28.24 14.45
CA VAL A 491 -10.85 -29.53 15.17
C VAL A 491 -12.16 -30.20 14.75
N SER A 492 -12.06 -31.37 14.11
CA SER A 492 -13.23 -32.19 13.85
C SER A 492 -13.84 -32.60 15.19
N LYS A 493 -15.15 -32.36 15.40
CA LYS A 493 -15.84 -32.92 16.56
C LYS A 493 -15.64 -34.43 16.52
N ARG A 494 -14.76 -34.98 17.38
CA ARG A 494 -14.77 -36.41 17.68
C ARG A 494 -16.19 -36.70 18.18
N ARG A 495 -16.92 -37.50 17.40
CA ARG A 495 -18.27 -37.98 17.73
C ARG A 495 -18.25 -38.79 19.01
#